data_AF-A0A1V5FKV9-F1
#
_entry.id   AF-A0A1V5FKV9-F1
#
_cell.length_a   1.000
_cell.length_b   1.000
_cell.length_c   1.000
_cell.angle_alpha   90.00
_cell.angle_beta   90.00
_cell.angle_gamma   90.00
#
_symmetry.space_group_name_H-M   'P 1'
#
loop_
_entity.id
_entity.type
_entity.pdbx_description
1 polymer ?
#
loop_
_entity_poly.entity_id
_entity_poly.type
_entity_poly.pdbx_seq_one_letter_code
_entity_poly.pdbx_strand_id
1 'polypeptide(L)'
;MTLRGICNALFLLAVAAFLPLAGFAADSADSGEFAYFPIRGAAQGFKWHKKLTDEPGLIEQARQMLDIGCDAFKTMVGPDVGGKGYRDVYPDMPELPREKKNSMVRLVQNTPTYQEFFDLPFKFFVIWAWPTNDITFSWDWEQATFDEEYQQLYDFTRYLMETYQGTGKVFLLGNWETDHVLMSGLDQVADPKVQPSQERLEYLRRWLNNRQKAVEDGRNSLPEIEGVEVYHYVEVITIQPVIEDPTLMRVVNGVLPYIRMDLVSNSAYNSTNHTSDLPQRVYDHMDCILKYAEKSLTGAWPYGPPVFISEFGIPGGYTPQKGARNREALKACAGWGSVINLFWEVYSQTPDNTDSALFQSDGTPNGNYEMLRDFNFRMHTLKNARRVWCRRNPTEQEANNQARLYDTLTNADILRDSINLSSEIMSDEEFLKTLFTDLRLGDQIGQSWYQELLAKLARADLQYGYNTRYGTLGAVLDSDLFAAAVPQEEFAAYLTRRVINQPVELPDLGRRDLYEWALNHPGFDRGNLEYRLANNVPESLRDKYSLKLQQFQEGSEHENH
;
A
#
# COMPACT_ATOMS: atom_id res chain seq x y z
N MET A 1 -64.88 -50.97 -12.23
CA MET A 1 -63.90 -51.07 -13.31
C MET A 1 -63.37 -49.65 -13.57
N THR A 2 -62.21 -49.28 -13.02
CA THR A 2 -60.87 -49.41 -13.65
C THR A 2 -60.77 -48.55 -14.92
N LEU A 3 -59.75 -47.72 -15.21
CA LEU A 3 -58.32 -47.84 -14.92
C LEU A 3 -57.60 -46.58 -15.50
N ARG A 4 -56.45 -46.20 -14.91
CA ARG A 4 -55.26 -45.52 -15.49
C ARG A 4 -55.38 -44.04 -15.94
N GLY A 5 -54.53 -43.10 -15.50
CA GLY A 5 -53.32 -43.20 -14.70
C GLY A 5 -52.86 -41.82 -14.20
N ILE A 6 -52.46 -41.77 -12.93
CA ILE A 6 -51.91 -40.61 -12.24
C ILE A 6 -50.39 -40.80 -12.23
N CYS A 7 -49.65 -39.90 -12.86
CA CYS A 7 -48.20 -39.90 -12.84
C CYS A 7 -47.68 -39.26 -11.56
N ASN A 8 -47.08 -40.09 -10.69
CA ASN A 8 -46.09 -39.69 -9.70
C ASN A 8 -44.71 -39.70 -10.36
N ALA A 9 -43.96 -38.60 -10.26
CA ALA A 9 -42.54 -38.52 -9.88
C ALA A 9 -41.87 -37.24 -10.41
N LEU A 10 -41.01 -36.67 -9.56
CA LEU A 10 -39.94 -35.69 -9.84
C LEU A 10 -40.35 -34.21 -9.98
N PHE A 11 -40.28 -33.46 -8.87
CA PHE A 11 -39.31 -32.37 -8.73
C PHE A 11 -39.20 -31.96 -7.26
N LEU A 12 -38.07 -32.31 -6.65
CA LEU A 12 -37.56 -31.79 -5.38
C LEU A 12 -36.58 -30.66 -5.72
N LEU A 13 -36.46 -29.70 -4.79
CA LEU A 13 -35.60 -28.50 -4.81
C LEU A 13 -36.17 -27.29 -5.55
N ALA A 14 -36.60 -26.28 -4.79
CA ALA A 14 -35.89 -25.00 -4.74
C ALA A 14 -36.51 -24.05 -3.70
N VAL A 15 -35.64 -23.15 -3.22
CA VAL A 15 -35.92 -21.93 -2.46
C VAL A 15 -36.10 -22.11 -0.95
N ALA A 16 -34.99 -22.47 -0.30
CA ALA A 16 -34.71 -22.00 1.05
C ALA A 16 -34.13 -20.59 0.97
N ALA A 17 -34.58 -19.74 1.88
CA ALA A 17 -34.17 -18.36 2.08
C ALA A 17 -32.65 -18.26 2.33
N PHE A 18 -31.98 -17.42 1.55
CA PHE A 18 -30.69 -16.83 1.90
C PHE A 18 -30.87 -15.31 1.96
N LEU A 19 -30.54 -14.76 3.12
CA LEU A 19 -30.25 -13.34 3.33
C LEU A 19 -29.15 -12.91 2.37
N PRO A 20 -29.25 -11.75 1.70
CA PRO A 20 -28.08 -11.13 1.09
C PRO A 20 -27.26 -10.48 2.21
N LEU A 21 -26.06 -11.00 2.40
CA LEU A 21 -24.95 -10.30 3.04
C LEU A 21 -24.79 -8.93 2.36
N ALA A 22 -24.57 -7.91 3.18
CA ALA A 22 -24.21 -6.58 2.76
C ALA A 22 -23.04 -6.66 1.76
N GLY A 23 -23.30 -6.19 0.54
CA GLY A 23 -22.29 -6.03 -0.48
C GLY A 23 -21.32 -4.94 -0.04
N PHE A 24 -20.12 -5.35 0.38
CA PHE A 24 -18.95 -4.59 -0.03
C PHE A 24 -18.83 -4.82 -1.54
N ALA A 25 -19.39 -3.90 -2.33
CA ALA A 25 -19.02 -3.80 -3.72
C ALA A 25 -17.53 -3.44 -3.72
N ALA A 26 -16.69 -4.44 -4.01
CA ALA A 26 -15.39 -4.20 -4.57
C ALA A 26 -15.64 -3.48 -5.90
N ASP A 27 -15.62 -2.14 -5.89
CA ASP A 27 -15.51 -1.37 -7.12
C ASP A 27 -14.26 -1.89 -7.85
N SER A 28 -14.53 -2.47 -9.00
CA SER A 28 -13.62 -3.32 -9.77
C SER A 28 -12.30 -2.63 -10.11
N ALA A 29 -11.23 -3.38 -9.87
CA ALA A 29 -10.03 -3.53 -10.69
C ALA A 29 -9.87 -2.57 -11.87
N ASP A 30 -8.93 -1.62 -11.78
CA ASP A 30 -8.34 -0.83 -12.88
C ASP A 30 -9.30 -0.13 -13.88
N SER A 31 -10.62 -0.24 -13.72
CA SER A 31 -11.65 0.42 -14.49
C SER A 31 -12.14 1.64 -13.73
N GLY A 32 -11.33 2.69 -13.70
CA GLY A 32 -11.69 3.98 -13.13
C GLY A 32 -11.21 5.13 -13.99
N GLU A 33 -11.66 6.34 -13.66
CA GLU A 33 -11.19 7.60 -14.24
C GLU A 33 -9.66 7.71 -14.15
N PHE A 34 -9.07 7.12 -13.10
CA PHE A 34 -7.64 7.12 -12.85
C PHE A 34 -7.09 5.71 -12.70
N ALA A 35 -5.87 5.48 -13.20
CA ALA A 35 -5.10 4.30 -12.87
C ALA A 35 -4.86 4.21 -11.33
N TYR A 36 -4.55 3.01 -10.85
CA TYR A 36 -4.17 2.83 -9.45
C TYR A 36 -2.93 3.66 -9.08
N PHE A 37 -2.92 4.21 -7.86
CA PHE A 37 -1.78 5.00 -7.34
C PHE A 37 -1.23 4.31 -6.07
N PRO A 38 0.03 3.81 -6.09
CA PRO A 38 0.66 3.17 -4.93
C PRO A 38 0.90 4.13 -3.77
N ILE A 39 0.48 3.73 -2.56
CA ILE A 39 0.64 4.53 -1.33
C ILE A 39 2.06 4.40 -0.74
N ARG A 40 2.75 3.29 -1.03
CA ARG A 40 4.17 3.01 -0.75
C ARG A 40 4.52 2.62 0.67
N GLY A 41 3.75 2.97 1.69
CA GLY A 41 3.99 2.57 3.07
C GLY A 41 3.22 1.29 3.42
N ALA A 42 3.94 0.28 3.89
CA ALA A 42 3.37 -1.02 4.23
C ALA A 42 4.12 -1.67 5.40
N ALA A 43 3.61 -2.81 5.85
CA ALA A 43 4.28 -3.65 6.85
C ALA A 43 4.00 -5.14 6.60
N GLN A 44 4.57 -5.96 7.46
CA GLN A 44 4.52 -7.41 7.35
C GLN A 44 4.05 -8.08 8.63
N GLY A 45 3.30 -9.18 8.47
CA GLY A 45 2.71 -9.95 9.56
C GLY A 45 3.37 -11.31 9.72
N PHE A 46 4.31 -11.41 10.64
CA PHE A 46 5.02 -12.65 10.98
C PHE A 46 5.06 -12.84 12.50
N LYS A 47 4.45 -13.93 13.00
CA LYS A 47 4.41 -14.23 14.44
C LYS A 47 3.88 -13.07 15.29
N TRP A 48 3.75 -13.31 16.58
CA TRP A 48 3.41 -12.30 17.58
C TRP A 48 3.67 -12.88 18.96
N HIS A 49 4.12 -12.03 19.88
CA HIS A 49 4.12 -12.34 21.30
C HIS A 49 2.70 -12.29 21.87
N LYS A 50 1.93 -11.29 21.44
CA LYS A 50 0.58 -11.02 21.93
C LYS A 50 -0.29 -10.46 20.80
N LYS A 51 -1.54 -10.92 20.74
CA LYS A 51 -2.64 -10.34 19.95
C LYS A 51 -3.55 -9.50 20.85
N LEU A 52 -4.31 -8.61 20.24
CA LEU A 52 -5.22 -7.67 20.91
C LEU A 52 -6.67 -8.15 20.93
N THR A 53 -7.00 -9.11 20.06
CA THR A 53 -8.33 -9.69 19.89
C THR A 53 -8.27 -11.22 19.75
N ASP A 54 -9.44 -11.84 19.61
CA ASP A 54 -9.59 -13.27 19.34
C ASP A 54 -9.45 -13.61 17.85
N GLU A 55 -9.35 -12.61 16.96
CA GLU A 55 -9.15 -12.83 15.52
C GLU A 55 -7.83 -13.56 15.24
N PRO A 56 -7.73 -14.38 14.18
CA PRO A 56 -6.45 -14.97 13.79
C PRO A 56 -5.38 -13.90 13.62
N GLY A 57 -4.17 -14.11 14.15
CA GLY A 57 -3.16 -13.04 14.25
C GLY A 57 -2.68 -12.50 12.90
N LEU A 58 -2.77 -13.28 11.83
CA LEU A 58 -2.54 -12.77 10.46
C LEU A 58 -3.60 -11.72 10.07
N ILE A 59 -4.88 -11.99 10.37
CA ILE A 59 -6.01 -11.11 10.04
C ILE A 59 -5.97 -9.85 10.87
N GLU A 60 -5.74 -9.98 12.17
CA GLU A 60 -5.64 -8.83 13.08
C GLU A 60 -4.55 -7.86 12.62
N GLN A 61 -3.33 -8.35 12.37
CA GLN A 61 -2.23 -7.53 11.89
C GLN A 61 -2.52 -6.89 10.53
N ALA A 62 -3.16 -7.63 9.61
CA ALA A 62 -3.54 -7.11 8.31
C ALA A 62 -4.59 -5.99 8.42
N ARG A 63 -5.60 -6.14 9.28
CA ARG A 63 -6.60 -5.09 9.54
C ARG A 63 -5.98 -3.84 10.15
N GLN A 64 -5.06 -3.99 11.11
CA GLN A 64 -4.30 -2.85 11.65
C GLN A 64 -3.61 -2.04 10.55
N MET A 65 -3.07 -2.71 9.52
CA MET A 65 -2.40 -2.02 8.41
C MET A 65 -3.39 -1.34 7.46
N LEU A 66 -4.57 -1.92 7.23
CA LEU A 66 -5.63 -1.27 6.46
C LEU A 66 -6.16 -0.01 7.16
N ASP A 67 -6.25 -0.04 8.49
CA ASP A 67 -6.73 1.09 9.31
C ASP A 67 -5.82 2.32 9.23
N ILE A 68 -4.55 2.13 8.85
CA ILE A 68 -3.60 3.21 8.60
C ILE A 68 -3.33 3.44 7.11
N GLY A 69 -4.15 2.89 6.21
CA GLY A 69 -4.09 3.16 4.78
C GLY A 69 -2.99 2.41 4.01
N CYS A 70 -2.42 1.34 4.57
CA CYS A 70 -1.53 0.48 3.78
C CYS A 70 -2.32 -0.17 2.64
N ASP A 71 -1.70 -0.24 1.45
CA ASP A 71 -2.22 -0.94 0.28
C ASP A 71 -1.44 -2.21 -0.09
N ALA A 72 -0.35 -2.47 0.63
CA ALA A 72 0.43 -3.68 0.55
C ALA A 72 0.56 -4.36 1.92
N PHE A 73 0.67 -5.68 1.92
CA PHE A 73 0.96 -6.47 3.12
C PHE A 73 1.81 -7.69 2.77
N LYS A 74 2.82 -7.98 3.59
CA LYS A 74 3.68 -9.17 3.41
C LYS A 74 3.36 -10.28 4.41
N THR A 75 3.31 -11.51 3.90
CA THR A 75 3.00 -12.75 4.64
C THR A 75 3.80 -13.94 4.07
N MET A 76 3.57 -15.14 4.61
CA MET A 76 4.09 -16.39 4.08
C MET A 76 2.95 -17.38 3.78
N VAL A 77 3.05 -18.07 2.65
CA VAL A 77 2.26 -19.25 2.28
C VAL A 77 3.22 -20.39 2.02
N GLY A 78 3.10 -21.47 2.78
CA GLY A 78 3.92 -22.66 2.60
C GLY A 78 4.21 -23.41 3.91
N PRO A 79 4.94 -24.53 3.87
CA PRO A 79 5.55 -25.08 5.07
C PRO A 79 6.63 -24.11 5.54
N ASP A 80 6.93 -24.09 6.85
CA ASP A 80 7.90 -23.13 7.38
C ASP A 80 9.34 -23.51 6.99
N VAL A 81 10.17 -22.46 6.92
CA VAL A 81 11.58 -22.51 6.58
C VAL A 81 12.33 -23.10 7.77
N GLY A 82 13.00 -24.24 7.58
CA GLY A 82 13.85 -24.84 8.62
C GLY A 82 13.21 -25.92 9.50
N GLY A 83 12.27 -26.71 8.95
CA GLY A 83 11.81 -27.96 9.58
C GLY A 83 10.64 -27.80 10.56
N LYS A 84 9.92 -26.69 10.45
CA LYS A 84 8.78 -26.29 11.25
C LYS A 84 7.59 -26.00 10.31
N GLY A 85 6.34 -25.91 10.78
CA GLY A 85 5.16 -25.73 9.91
C GLY A 85 4.71 -24.27 9.83
N TYR A 86 3.76 -23.90 8.94
CA TYR A 86 3.18 -22.54 8.95
C TYR A 86 2.63 -22.13 10.31
N ARG A 87 2.28 -23.10 11.18
CA ARG A 87 1.86 -22.87 12.57
C ARG A 87 2.97 -22.35 13.47
N ASP A 88 4.24 -22.46 13.11
CA ASP A 88 5.32 -21.78 13.83
C ASP A 88 5.33 -20.27 13.56
N VAL A 89 4.82 -19.85 12.39
CA VAL A 89 4.59 -18.44 12.04
C VAL A 89 3.21 -17.97 12.50
N TYR A 90 2.19 -18.82 12.37
CA TYR A 90 0.78 -18.55 12.63
C TYR A 90 0.18 -19.59 13.59
N PRO A 91 0.51 -19.55 14.90
CA PRO A 91 0.22 -20.64 15.85
C PRO A 91 -1.26 -20.91 16.11
N ASP A 92 -2.12 -19.94 15.83
CA ASP A 92 -3.58 -20.03 15.98
C ASP A 92 -4.30 -20.52 14.73
N MET A 93 -3.59 -20.76 13.62
CA MET A 93 -4.18 -21.41 12.45
C MET A 93 -4.38 -22.91 12.71
N PRO A 94 -5.48 -23.50 12.18
CA PRO A 94 -5.77 -24.92 12.37
C PRO A 94 -4.69 -25.80 11.74
N GLU A 95 -4.39 -26.96 12.33
CA GLU A 95 -3.51 -27.94 11.69
C GLU A 95 -4.27 -28.68 10.59
N LEU A 96 -3.77 -28.59 9.36
CA LEU A 96 -4.25 -29.42 8.28
C LEU A 96 -3.75 -30.86 8.48
N PRO A 97 -4.61 -31.88 8.26
CA PRO A 97 -4.16 -33.27 8.23
C PRO A 97 -2.96 -33.42 7.30
N ARG A 98 -1.89 -34.06 7.78
CA ARG A 98 -0.65 -34.38 7.02
C ARG A 98 -0.87 -35.46 5.96
N GLU A 99 -2.02 -35.46 5.30
CA GLU A 99 -2.33 -36.44 4.26
C GLU A 99 -1.49 -36.17 3.00
N LYS A 100 -1.08 -37.26 2.34
CA LYS A 100 -0.15 -37.25 1.20
C LYS A 100 -0.71 -36.40 0.06
N LYS A 101 0.07 -35.39 -0.34
CA LYS A 101 -0.17 -34.36 -1.37
C LYS A 101 -0.99 -33.16 -0.89
N ASN A 102 -0.40 -32.36 -0.01
CA ASN A 102 -0.80 -30.96 0.14
C ASN A 102 -0.05 -30.17 -0.94
N SER A 103 -0.77 -29.46 -1.81
CA SER A 103 -0.20 -28.41 -2.67
C SER A 103 -0.43 -27.06 -1.98
N MET A 104 0.28 -26.02 -2.42
CA MET A 104 0.02 -24.65 -1.97
C MET A 104 -1.46 -24.24 -2.15
N VAL A 105 -2.06 -24.62 -3.28
CA VAL A 105 -3.51 -24.40 -3.54
C VAL A 105 -4.36 -25.05 -2.46
N ARG A 106 -4.08 -26.32 -2.13
CA ARG A 106 -4.83 -27.07 -1.12
C ARG A 106 -4.64 -26.48 0.28
N LEU A 107 -3.43 -26.00 0.61
CA LEU A 107 -3.16 -25.30 1.86
C LEU A 107 -4.07 -24.08 2.01
N VAL A 108 -4.10 -23.21 1.00
CA VAL A 108 -4.92 -21.99 1.02
C VAL A 108 -6.41 -22.32 1.05
N GLN A 109 -6.89 -23.25 0.21
CA GLN A 109 -8.31 -23.61 0.14
C GLN A 109 -8.86 -24.25 1.43
N ASN A 110 -8.01 -24.93 2.21
CA ASN A 110 -8.43 -25.58 3.46
C ASN A 110 -8.12 -24.77 4.72
N THR A 111 -7.55 -23.57 4.57
CA THR A 111 -7.20 -22.71 5.71
C THR A 111 -8.03 -21.41 5.61
N PRO A 112 -9.16 -21.31 6.33
CA PRO A 112 -10.04 -20.14 6.26
C PRO A 112 -9.32 -18.81 6.49
N THR A 113 -8.29 -18.79 7.33
CA THR A 113 -7.48 -17.59 7.58
C THR A 113 -6.74 -17.09 6.34
N TYR A 114 -6.25 -17.97 5.46
CA TYR A 114 -5.65 -17.53 4.20
C TYR A 114 -6.70 -17.00 3.23
N GLN A 115 -7.89 -17.61 3.18
CA GLN A 115 -9.00 -17.14 2.35
C GLN A 115 -9.44 -15.74 2.79
N GLU A 116 -9.71 -15.57 4.09
CA GLU A 116 -10.08 -14.28 4.67
C GLU A 116 -8.99 -13.23 4.43
N PHE A 117 -7.71 -13.59 4.57
CA PHE A 117 -6.60 -12.68 4.30
C PHE A 117 -6.58 -12.21 2.85
N PHE A 118 -6.72 -13.12 1.88
CA PHE A 118 -6.73 -12.76 0.47
C PHE A 118 -8.01 -12.03 0.04
N ASP A 119 -9.11 -12.15 0.78
CA ASP A 119 -10.32 -11.36 0.58
C ASP A 119 -10.19 -9.92 1.12
N LEU A 120 -9.18 -9.65 1.97
CA LEU A 120 -8.92 -8.29 2.43
C LEU A 120 -8.58 -7.36 1.25
N PRO A 121 -8.91 -6.07 1.35
CA PRO A 121 -8.87 -5.18 0.20
C PRO A 121 -7.50 -4.49 0.05
N PHE A 122 -6.42 -5.27 0.04
CA PHE A 122 -5.09 -4.78 -0.37
C PHE A 122 -4.98 -4.79 -1.90
N LYS A 123 -4.16 -3.87 -2.44
CA LYS A 123 -3.72 -3.93 -3.84
C LYS A 123 -2.61 -4.96 -4.00
N PHE A 124 -1.59 -4.94 -3.13
CA PHE A 124 -0.40 -5.78 -3.26
C PHE A 124 -0.31 -6.81 -2.12
N PHE A 125 -0.25 -8.09 -2.50
CA PHE A 125 0.00 -9.20 -1.59
C PHE A 125 1.42 -9.70 -1.81
N VAL A 126 2.31 -9.43 -0.85
CA VAL A 126 3.70 -9.89 -0.93
C VAL A 126 3.84 -11.19 -0.16
N ILE A 127 4.27 -12.26 -0.82
CA ILE A 127 4.17 -13.61 -0.29
C ILE A 127 5.53 -14.30 -0.40
N TRP A 128 6.08 -14.68 0.74
CA TRP A 128 7.03 -15.78 0.77
C TRP A 128 6.30 -17.07 0.43
N ALA A 129 6.56 -17.59 -0.76
CA ALA A 129 5.83 -18.68 -1.38
C ALA A 129 6.66 -19.96 -1.33
N TRP A 130 6.42 -20.81 -0.33
CA TRP A 130 7.14 -22.07 -0.16
C TRP A 130 6.25 -23.27 -0.55
N PRO A 131 6.71 -24.15 -1.47
CA PRO A 131 5.98 -25.36 -1.82
C PRO A 131 5.81 -26.28 -0.60
N THR A 132 4.70 -27.01 -0.53
CA THR A 132 4.40 -27.99 0.54
C THR A 132 4.99 -29.38 0.23
N ASN A 133 4.71 -30.39 1.06
CA ASN A 133 5.25 -31.77 0.99
C ASN A 133 6.75 -31.90 1.31
N ASP A 134 7.22 -31.26 2.37
CA ASP A 134 8.63 -31.32 2.81
C ASP A 134 9.65 -30.83 1.75
N ILE A 135 9.20 -30.06 0.75
CA ILE A 135 10.06 -29.34 -0.18
C ILE A 135 10.65 -28.13 0.54
N THR A 136 11.70 -28.37 1.31
CA THR A 136 12.57 -27.33 1.84
C THR A 136 13.77 -27.15 0.92
N PHE A 137 14.21 -25.91 0.72
CA PHE A 137 15.42 -25.65 -0.07
C PHE A 137 16.60 -26.45 0.48
N SER A 138 17.26 -27.20 -0.39
CA SER A 138 18.54 -27.85 -0.13
C SER A 138 19.44 -27.73 -1.36
N TRP A 139 20.73 -28.00 -1.20
CA TRP A 139 21.75 -27.84 -2.25
C TRP A 139 21.89 -29.06 -3.18
N ASP A 140 21.01 -30.04 -3.05
CA ASP A 140 21.10 -31.37 -3.66
C ASP A 140 19.78 -31.87 -4.25
N TRP A 141 18.87 -30.97 -4.62
CA TRP A 141 17.61 -31.34 -5.27
C TRP A 141 17.85 -32.12 -6.55
N GLU A 142 17.19 -33.27 -6.65
CA GLU A 142 17.01 -33.99 -7.89
C GLU A 142 16.02 -33.24 -8.80
N GLN A 143 16.01 -33.56 -10.10
CA GLN A 143 15.11 -32.92 -11.06
C GLN A 143 13.63 -33.04 -10.64
N ALA A 144 13.24 -34.17 -10.05
CA ALA A 144 11.86 -34.38 -9.58
C ALA A 144 11.42 -33.33 -8.54
N THR A 145 12.33 -32.86 -7.67
CA THR A 145 12.01 -31.81 -6.68
C THR A 145 11.85 -30.44 -7.35
N PHE A 146 12.67 -30.13 -8.35
CA PHE A 146 12.47 -28.92 -9.18
C PHE A 146 11.12 -28.97 -9.92
N ASP A 147 10.77 -30.12 -10.47
CA ASP A 147 9.50 -30.31 -11.18
C ASP A 147 8.30 -30.16 -10.22
N GLU A 148 8.41 -30.67 -8.98
CA GLU A 148 7.35 -30.52 -7.97
C GLU A 148 7.22 -29.07 -7.47
N GLU A 149 8.32 -28.36 -7.22
CA GLU A 149 8.27 -26.91 -6.92
C GLU A 149 7.61 -26.13 -8.06
N TYR A 150 8.05 -26.41 -9.29
CA TYR A 150 7.52 -25.76 -10.49
C TYR A 150 6.00 -25.96 -10.57
N GLN A 151 5.53 -27.20 -10.44
CA GLN A 151 4.10 -27.50 -10.55
C GLN A 151 3.29 -26.79 -9.45
N GLN A 152 3.79 -26.75 -8.22
CA GLN A 152 3.06 -26.10 -7.12
C GLN A 152 2.94 -24.58 -7.31
N LEU A 153 4.01 -23.90 -7.76
CA LEU A 153 3.96 -22.46 -8.03
C LEU A 153 3.12 -22.13 -9.28
N TYR A 154 3.17 -22.98 -10.30
CA TYR A 154 2.32 -22.89 -11.49
C TYR A 154 0.84 -22.98 -11.11
N ASP A 155 0.45 -24.04 -10.37
CA ASP A 155 -0.92 -24.25 -9.92
C ASP A 155 -1.39 -23.15 -8.97
N PHE A 156 -0.51 -22.67 -8.08
CA PHE A 156 -0.84 -21.59 -7.17
C PHE A 156 -1.05 -20.26 -7.90
N THR A 157 -0.23 -19.96 -8.89
CA THR A 157 -0.41 -18.79 -9.76
C THR A 157 -1.77 -18.83 -10.46
N ARG A 158 -2.11 -19.97 -11.07
CA ARG A 158 -3.41 -20.16 -11.72
C ARG A 158 -4.56 -19.98 -10.74
N TYR A 159 -4.48 -20.61 -9.57
CA TYR A 159 -5.50 -20.48 -8.53
C TYR A 159 -5.73 -19.02 -8.13
N LEU A 160 -4.67 -18.24 -7.88
CA LEU A 160 -4.79 -16.84 -7.51
C LEU A 160 -5.46 -16.02 -8.63
N MET A 161 -5.09 -16.26 -9.88
CA MET A 161 -5.68 -15.57 -11.03
C MET A 161 -7.15 -15.95 -11.24
N GLU A 162 -7.49 -17.24 -11.23
CA GLU A 162 -8.87 -17.71 -11.43
C GLU A 162 -9.78 -17.28 -10.28
N THR A 163 -9.29 -17.30 -9.03
CA THR A 163 -10.09 -17.00 -7.83
C THR A 163 -10.34 -15.51 -7.67
N TYR A 164 -9.34 -14.68 -7.97
CA TYR A 164 -9.39 -13.23 -7.72
C TYR A 164 -9.48 -12.39 -9.01
N GLN A 165 -9.88 -12.99 -10.12
CA GLN A 165 -10.17 -12.28 -11.37
C GLN A 165 -11.10 -11.08 -11.11
N GLY A 166 -10.80 -9.94 -11.75
CA GLY A 166 -11.61 -8.73 -11.65
C GLY A 166 -11.55 -7.99 -10.30
N THR A 167 -10.68 -8.40 -9.36
CA THR A 167 -10.52 -7.74 -8.06
C THR A 167 -9.47 -6.62 -8.05
N GLY A 168 -8.58 -6.61 -9.04
CA GLY A 168 -7.49 -5.66 -9.21
C GLY A 168 -6.27 -6.00 -8.38
N LYS A 169 -6.28 -7.15 -7.69
CA LYS A 169 -5.21 -7.60 -6.80
C LYS A 169 -3.95 -7.97 -7.57
N VAL A 170 -2.81 -7.72 -6.94
CA VAL A 170 -1.49 -8.05 -7.44
C VAL A 170 -0.79 -8.94 -6.41
N PHE A 171 -0.48 -10.17 -6.79
CA PHE A 171 0.22 -11.12 -5.94
C PHE A 171 1.70 -11.19 -6.34
N LEU A 172 2.59 -10.95 -5.39
CA LEU A 172 4.04 -11.03 -5.57
C LEU A 172 4.54 -12.28 -4.84
N LEU A 173 5.01 -13.27 -5.59
CA LEU A 173 5.49 -14.55 -5.07
C LEU A 173 7.02 -14.55 -5.06
N GLY A 174 7.64 -14.75 -3.90
CA GLY A 174 9.09 -14.77 -3.78
C GLY A 174 9.58 -15.75 -2.73
N ASN A 175 10.84 -15.62 -2.36
CA ASN A 175 11.49 -16.41 -1.31
C ASN A 175 12.08 -15.49 -0.24
N TRP A 176 12.42 -16.07 0.91
CA TRP A 176 13.14 -15.37 1.97
C TRP A 176 14.60 -15.15 1.57
N GLU A 177 15.04 -13.89 1.59
CA GLU A 177 16.44 -13.46 1.81
C GLU A 177 17.52 -14.31 1.14
N THR A 178 17.58 -14.25 -0.20
CA THR A 178 18.38 -15.16 -1.03
C THR A 178 19.88 -15.12 -0.72
N ASP A 179 20.44 -13.99 -0.26
CA ASP A 179 21.85 -13.93 0.16
C ASP A 179 22.12 -14.84 1.36
N HIS A 180 21.18 -14.97 2.31
CA HIS A 180 21.32 -15.93 3.41
C HIS A 180 21.31 -17.36 2.91
N VAL A 181 20.47 -17.68 1.92
CA VAL A 181 20.51 -18.98 1.25
C VAL A 181 21.90 -19.19 0.64
N LEU A 182 22.36 -18.28 -0.23
CA LEU A 182 23.65 -18.36 -0.91
C LEU A 182 24.83 -18.55 0.04
N MET A 183 24.81 -17.89 1.18
CA MET A 183 25.91 -17.89 2.14
C MET A 183 25.75 -18.97 3.23
N SER A 184 24.58 -19.62 3.35
CA SER A 184 24.30 -20.60 4.40
C SER A 184 25.36 -21.71 4.44
N GLY A 185 25.84 -22.11 5.61
CA GLY A 185 26.80 -23.22 5.72
C GLY A 185 28.21 -22.94 5.17
N LEU A 186 28.54 -21.69 4.81
CA LEU A 186 29.94 -21.29 4.65
C LEU A 186 30.55 -21.01 6.04
N ASP A 187 31.81 -21.38 6.23
CA ASP A 187 32.57 -20.89 7.37
C ASP A 187 32.69 -19.36 7.27
N GLN A 188 32.47 -18.66 8.38
CA GLN A 188 32.67 -17.21 8.48
C GLN A 188 31.72 -16.35 7.61
N VAL A 189 30.41 -16.67 7.54
CA VAL A 189 29.38 -15.85 6.85
C VAL A 189 29.42 -14.35 7.21
N ALA A 190 29.94 -14.00 8.38
CA ALA A 190 30.13 -12.61 8.81
C ALA A 190 31.32 -11.89 8.16
N ASP A 191 32.27 -12.61 7.53
CA ASP A 191 33.38 -12.00 6.81
C ASP A 191 32.91 -11.54 5.42
N PRO A 192 32.93 -10.22 5.12
CA PRO A 192 32.50 -9.69 3.84
C PRO A 192 33.35 -10.19 2.65
N LYS A 193 34.53 -10.78 2.88
CA LYS A 193 35.40 -11.30 1.83
C LYS A 193 35.13 -12.76 1.46
N VAL A 194 34.28 -13.47 2.21
CA VAL A 194 33.91 -14.84 1.86
C VAL A 194 33.15 -14.84 0.52
N GLN A 195 33.57 -15.72 -0.37
CA GLN A 195 33.04 -15.87 -1.72
C GLN A 195 32.23 -17.18 -1.82
N PRO A 196 31.03 -17.16 -2.40
CA PRO A 196 30.34 -18.39 -2.76
C PRO A 196 31.11 -19.12 -3.87
N SER A 197 31.01 -20.45 -3.92
CA SER A 197 31.56 -21.22 -5.04
C SER A 197 30.72 -21.03 -6.30
N GLN A 198 31.32 -21.33 -7.46
CA GLN A 198 30.60 -21.25 -8.74
C GLN A 198 29.41 -22.21 -8.77
N GLU A 199 29.55 -23.41 -8.19
CA GLU A 199 28.48 -24.41 -8.13
C GLU A 199 27.26 -23.88 -7.35
N ARG A 200 27.49 -23.15 -6.26
CA ARG A 200 26.39 -22.54 -5.49
C ARG A 200 25.69 -21.43 -6.29
N LEU A 201 26.45 -20.61 -7.01
CA LEU A 201 25.87 -19.59 -7.90
C LEU A 201 25.02 -20.23 -8.99
N GLU A 202 25.51 -21.26 -9.69
CA GLU A 202 24.74 -21.94 -10.74
C GLU A 202 23.50 -22.65 -10.20
N TYR A 203 23.60 -23.30 -9.04
CA TYR A 203 22.46 -23.97 -8.42
C TYR A 203 21.35 -22.97 -8.07
N LEU A 204 21.73 -21.83 -7.48
CA LEU A 204 20.79 -20.78 -7.11
C LEU A 204 20.15 -20.13 -8.34
N ARG A 205 20.91 -19.92 -9.42
CA ARG A 205 20.37 -19.47 -10.71
C ARG A 205 19.34 -20.44 -11.28
N ARG A 206 19.62 -21.75 -11.22
CA ARG A 206 18.67 -22.78 -11.67
C ARG A 206 17.39 -22.76 -10.85
N TRP A 207 17.50 -22.65 -9.52
CA TRP A 207 16.36 -22.57 -8.63
C TRP A 207 15.48 -21.34 -8.87
N LEU A 208 16.07 -20.14 -8.94
CA LEU A 208 15.29 -18.92 -9.18
C LEU A 208 14.66 -18.88 -10.59
N ASN A 209 15.34 -19.39 -11.62
CA ASN A 209 14.75 -19.54 -12.94
C ASN A 209 13.57 -20.53 -12.94
N ASN A 210 13.64 -21.62 -12.17
CA ASN A 210 12.54 -22.57 -12.03
C ASN A 210 11.26 -21.89 -11.50
N ARG A 211 11.43 -21.07 -10.45
CA ARG A 211 10.34 -20.33 -9.81
C ARG A 211 9.75 -19.24 -10.72
N GLN A 212 10.60 -18.43 -11.37
CA GLN A 212 10.12 -17.44 -12.35
C GLN A 212 9.35 -18.13 -13.48
N LYS A 213 9.89 -19.24 -14.01
CA LYS A 213 9.26 -19.97 -15.10
C LYS A 213 7.89 -20.51 -14.71
N ALA A 214 7.75 -21.05 -13.51
CA ALA A 214 6.46 -21.55 -13.00
C ALA A 214 5.40 -20.46 -12.94
N VAL A 215 5.75 -19.28 -12.40
CA VAL A 215 4.84 -18.14 -12.29
C VAL A 215 4.52 -17.54 -13.67
N GLU A 216 5.52 -17.36 -14.53
CA GLU A 216 5.33 -16.84 -15.89
C GLU A 216 4.45 -17.79 -16.73
N ASP A 217 4.71 -19.10 -16.70
CA ASP A 217 3.89 -20.09 -17.41
C ASP A 217 2.47 -20.19 -16.84
N GLY A 218 2.33 -20.13 -15.50
CA GLY A 218 1.03 -20.14 -14.82
C GLY A 218 0.17 -18.97 -15.28
N ARG A 219 0.73 -17.76 -15.28
CA ARG A 219 0.08 -16.54 -15.78
C ARG A 219 -0.25 -16.63 -17.27
N ASN A 220 0.70 -17.06 -18.09
CA ASN A 220 0.52 -17.12 -19.55
C ASN A 220 -0.45 -18.24 -20.00
N SER A 221 -0.77 -19.19 -19.11
CA SER A 221 -1.74 -20.25 -19.38
C SER A 221 -3.21 -19.83 -19.24
N LEU A 222 -3.46 -18.57 -18.87
CA LEU A 222 -4.76 -17.98 -18.61
C LEU A 222 -4.91 -16.60 -19.32
N PRO A 223 -4.72 -16.52 -20.64
CA PRO A 223 -4.72 -15.24 -21.37
C PRO A 223 -6.07 -14.50 -21.34
N GLU A 224 -7.16 -15.17 -20.98
CA GLU A 224 -8.52 -14.62 -20.87
C GLU A 224 -8.84 -13.99 -19.50
N ILE A 225 -7.97 -14.19 -18.50
CA ILE A 225 -8.17 -13.69 -17.14
C ILE A 225 -7.66 -12.26 -17.04
N GLU A 226 -8.52 -11.35 -16.57
CA GLU A 226 -8.24 -9.91 -16.46
C GLU A 226 -8.52 -9.37 -15.06
N GLY A 227 -7.95 -8.21 -14.72
CA GLY A 227 -8.18 -7.55 -13.44
C GLY A 227 -7.59 -8.31 -12.25
N VAL A 228 -6.50 -9.05 -12.45
CA VAL A 228 -5.67 -9.67 -11.41
C VAL A 228 -4.29 -9.96 -11.99
N GLU A 229 -3.25 -9.80 -11.20
CA GLU A 229 -1.87 -9.99 -11.65
C GLU A 229 -1.09 -10.85 -10.65
N VAL A 230 -0.17 -11.67 -11.16
CA VAL A 230 0.76 -12.45 -10.36
C VAL A 230 2.16 -12.29 -10.92
N TYR A 231 3.13 -11.97 -10.07
CA TYR A 231 4.52 -11.74 -10.43
C TYR A 231 5.45 -12.53 -9.52
N HIS A 232 6.65 -12.83 -10.01
CA HIS A 232 7.70 -13.42 -9.19
C HIS A 232 8.80 -12.40 -8.87
N TYR A 233 9.25 -12.38 -7.61
CA TYR A 233 10.31 -11.50 -7.14
C TYR A 233 11.44 -12.27 -6.45
N VAL A 234 12.66 -11.74 -6.56
CA VAL A 234 13.85 -12.26 -5.86
C VAL A 234 14.25 -11.31 -4.73
N GLU A 235 14.39 -11.81 -3.52
CA GLU A 235 14.79 -10.99 -2.35
C GLU A 235 16.31 -11.00 -2.15
N VAL A 236 16.92 -9.81 -2.13
CA VAL A 236 18.35 -9.58 -1.91
C VAL A 236 18.58 -8.76 -0.63
N ILE A 237 19.79 -8.81 -0.08
CA ILE A 237 20.15 -8.18 1.20
C ILE A 237 21.51 -7.50 1.11
N THR A 238 22.50 -8.21 0.55
CA THR A 238 23.92 -7.83 0.71
C THR A 238 24.42 -7.07 -0.52
N ILE A 239 24.21 -5.76 -0.53
CA ILE A 239 24.53 -4.90 -1.67
C ILE A 239 25.82 -4.10 -1.46
N GLN A 240 26.06 -3.57 -0.25
CA GLN A 240 27.20 -2.68 0.01
C GLN A 240 28.56 -3.29 -0.39
N PRO A 241 28.89 -4.56 -0.09
CA PRO A 241 30.18 -5.13 -0.48
C PRO A 241 30.42 -5.09 -2.00
N VAL A 242 29.37 -5.24 -2.80
CA VAL A 242 29.45 -5.20 -4.27
C VAL A 242 29.68 -3.79 -4.80
N ILE A 243 29.14 -2.78 -4.12
CA ILE A 243 29.39 -1.37 -4.44
C ILE A 243 30.86 -1.02 -4.16
N GLU A 244 31.40 -1.50 -3.05
CA GLU A 244 32.77 -1.26 -2.62
C GLU A 244 33.80 -2.04 -3.46
N ASP A 245 33.49 -3.30 -3.76
CA ASP A 245 34.32 -4.18 -4.59
C ASP A 245 33.42 -5.09 -5.46
N PRO A 246 33.24 -4.76 -6.75
CA PRO A 246 32.45 -5.56 -7.68
C PRO A 246 32.92 -7.00 -7.88
N THR A 247 34.12 -7.36 -7.40
CA THR A 247 34.65 -8.73 -7.45
C THR A 247 34.09 -9.62 -6.34
N LEU A 248 33.49 -9.04 -5.29
CA LEU A 248 32.80 -9.79 -4.24
C LEU A 248 31.44 -10.27 -4.77
N MET A 249 31.29 -11.58 -4.96
CA MET A 249 30.08 -12.18 -5.51
C MET A 249 29.01 -12.31 -4.42
N ARG A 250 27.85 -11.71 -4.70
CA ARG A 250 26.61 -11.81 -3.93
C ARG A 250 25.46 -12.11 -4.90
N VAL A 251 24.23 -12.23 -4.40
CA VAL A 251 23.09 -12.47 -5.29
C VAL A 251 22.98 -11.35 -6.33
N VAL A 252 23.20 -10.10 -5.94
CA VAL A 252 23.04 -8.94 -6.83
C VAL A 252 23.91 -8.99 -8.09
N ASN A 253 25.20 -9.33 -8.02
CA ASN A 253 26.10 -9.39 -9.19
C ASN A 253 26.40 -10.82 -9.68
N GLY A 254 26.31 -11.81 -8.80
CA GLY A 254 26.62 -13.21 -9.10
C GLY A 254 25.42 -14.02 -9.61
N VAL A 255 24.18 -13.55 -9.38
CA VAL A 255 22.97 -14.31 -9.71
C VAL A 255 22.02 -13.51 -10.58
N LEU A 256 21.62 -12.30 -10.16
CA LEU A 256 20.62 -11.49 -10.89
C LEU A 256 20.93 -11.35 -12.39
N PRO A 257 22.17 -11.10 -12.85
CA PRO A 257 22.46 -10.94 -14.28
C PRO A 257 22.28 -12.21 -15.13
N TYR A 258 22.02 -13.36 -14.51
CA TYR A 258 22.04 -14.69 -15.13
C TYR A 258 20.71 -15.45 -14.99
N ILE A 259 19.66 -14.77 -14.54
CA ILE A 259 18.32 -15.34 -14.39
C ILE A 259 17.30 -14.47 -15.13
N ARG A 260 16.05 -14.91 -15.17
CA ARG A 260 14.90 -14.09 -15.57
C ARG A 260 14.07 -13.81 -14.32
N MET A 261 13.60 -12.58 -14.13
CA MET A 261 12.69 -12.22 -13.03
C MET A 261 11.74 -11.07 -13.38
N ASP A 262 10.57 -10.99 -12.74
CA ASP A 262 9.69 -9.81 -12.90
C ASP A 262 10.16 -8.64 -12.03
N LEU A 263 10.64 -8.94 -10.81
CA LEU A 263 10.95 -7.96 -9.78
C LEU A 263 12.16 -8.36 -8.93
N VAL A 264 12.78 -7.38 -8.29
CA VAL A 264 13.73 -7.58 -7.19
C VAL A 264 13.22 -6.89 -5.94
N SER A 265 13.37 -7.52 -4.79
CA SER A 265 13.08 -6.90 -3.50
C SER A 265 14.34 -6.81 -2.65
N ASN A 266 14.48 -5.75 -1.85
CA ASN A 266 15.63 -5.53 -0.98
C ASN A 266 15.19 -5.59 0.49
N SER A 267 15.73 -6.56 1.23
CA SER A 267 15.75 -6.56 2.69
C SER A 267 16.82 -5.56 3.15
N ALA A 268 16.38 -4.33 3.37
CA ALA A 268 17.21 -3.15 3.26
C ALA A 268 17.90 -2.75 4.56
N TYR A 269 18.09 -3.67 5.51
CA TYR A 269 18.77 -3.35 6.76
C TYR A 269 20.19 -2.81 6.54
N ASN A 270 20.89 -3.28 5.50
CA ASN A 270 22.27 -2.86 5.20
C ASN A 270 22.38 -1.43 4.61
N SER A 271 21.31 -0.88 4.06
CA SER A 271 21.22 0.52 3.63
C SER A 271 20.55 1.39 4.70
N THR A 272 19.36 1.01 5.13
CA THR A 272 18.47 1.84 5.97
C THR A 272 18.99 2.08 7.39
N ASN A 273 19.76 1.14 7.97
CA ASN A 273 20.29 1.31 9.33
C ASN A 273 21.52 2.23 9.42
N HIS A 274 22.07 2.69 8.29
CA HIS A 274 23.18 3.65 8.22
C HIS A 274 22.65 5.08 8.06
N THR A 275 21.94 5.56 9.08
CA THR A 275 21.11 6.77 8.97
C THR A 275 21.86 8.05 8.63
N SER A 276 23.17 8.13 8.89
CA SER A 276 24.00 9.29 8.51
C SER A 276 24.20 9.42 7.00
N ASP A 277 24.01 8.34 6.26
CA ASP A 277 24.32 8.24 4.84
C ASP A 277 23.03 8.31 3.99
N LEU A 278 21.87 8.47 4.64
CA LEU A 278 20.58 8.62 3.98
C LEU A 278 20.42 10.03 3.39
N PRO A 279 19.74 10.18 2.24
CA PRO A 279 19.11 9.10 1.46
C PRO A 279 20.07 8.36 0.52
N GLN A 280 21.29 8.89 0.30
CA GLN A 280 22.19 8.47 -0.79
C GLN A 280 22.52 6.98 -0.74
N ARG A 281 22.76 6.42 0.44
CA ARG A 281 23.08 4.98 0.56
C ARG A 281 21.96 4.08 0.06
N VAL A 282 20.70 4.42 0.33
CA VAL A 282 19.55 3.67 -0.22
C VAL A 282 19.53 3.80 -1.73
N TYR A 283 19.76 5.01 -2.27
CA TYR A 283 19.76 5.23 -3.71
C TYR A 283 20.86 4.42 -4.40
N ASP A 284 22.09 4.44 -3.87
CA ASP A 284 23.21 3.65 -4.39
C ASP A 284 22.92 2.16 -4.40
N HIS A 285 22.23 1.64 -3.37
CA HIS A 285 21.85 0.23 -3.29
C HIS A 285 20.80 -0.13 -4.34
N MET A 286 19.76 0.69 -4.47
CA MET A 286 18.66 0.45 -5.42
C MET A 286 19.14 0.59 -6.87
N ASP A 287 20.00 1.57 -7.15
CA ASP A 287 20.64 1.77 -8.45
C ASP A 287 21.61 0.62 -8.77
N CYS A 288 22.34 0.12 -7.78
CA CYS A 288 23.18 -1.08 -7.94
C CYS A 288 22.35 -2.31 -8.30
N ILE A 289 21.21 -2.53 -7.61
CA ILE A 289 20.29 -3.62 -7.94
C ILE A 289 19.78 -3.48 -9.37
N LEU A 290 19.27 -2.31 -9.76
CA LEU A 290 18.80 -2.05 -11.13
C LEU A 290 19.89 -2.32 -12.17
N LYS A 291 21.11 -1.82 -11.94
CA LYS A 291 22.24 -2.00 -12.85
C LYS A 291 22.51 -3.48 -13.15
N TYR A 292 22.50 -4.35 -12.13
CA TYR A 292 22.77 -5.77 -12.33
C TYR A 292 21.52 -6.56 -12.78
N ALA A 293 20.32 -6.08 -12.46
CA ALA A 293 19.05 -6.70 -12.84
C ALA A 293 18.59 -6.35 -14.27
N GLU A 294 19.05 -5.23 -14.85
CA GLU A 294 18.50 -4.61 -16.06
C GLU A 294 18.21 -5.59 -17.21
N LYS A 295 19.17 -6.48 -17.52
CA LYS A 295 19.05 -7.43 -18.63
C LYS A 295 18.21 -8.68 -18.33
N SER A 296 17.90 -8.89 -17.07
CA SER A 296 17.24 -10.07 -16.53
C SER A 296 15.76 -9.84 -16.23
N LEU A 297 15.35 -8.57 -16.16
CA LEU A 297 13.97 -8.16 -15.94
C LEU A 297 13.09 -8.52 -17.15
N THR A 298 11.91 -9.09 -16.88
CA THR A 298 10.94 -9.44 -17.95
C THR A 298 10.29 -8.22 -18.60
N GLY A 299 10.23 -7.10 -17.87
CA GLY A 299 9.46 -5.91 -18.25
C GLY A 299 7.96 -6.01 -17.96
N ALA A 300 7.51 -7.07 -17.26
CA ALA A 300 6.09 -7.31 -17.02
C ALA A 300 5.48 -6.40 -15.93
N TRP A 301 6.30 -5.74 -15.10
CA TRP A 301 5.86 -4.89 -13.99
C TRP A 301 5.51 -3.45 -14.45
N PRO A 302 4.24 -3.00 -14.30
CA PRO A 302 3.81 -1.70 -14.81
C PRO A 302 3.80 -0.56 -13.78
N TYR A 303 4.05 -0.84 -12.49
CA TYR A 303 3.75 0.11 -11.40
C TYR A 303 4.88 1.07 -11.04
N GLY A 304 6.02 1.03 -11.74
CA GLY A 304 7.19 1.87 -11.46
C GLY A 304 8.51 1.11 -11.60
N PRO A 305 9.58 1.53 -10.91
CA PRO A 305 10.82 0.77 -10.88
C PRO A 305 10.57 -0.69 -10.42
N PRO A 306 11.16 -1.69 -11.08
CA PRO A 306 10.97 -3.10 -10.73
C PRO A 306 11.84 -3.55 -9.54
N VAL A 307 12.07 -2.63 -8.60
CA VAL A 307 12.81 -2.85 -7.36
C VAL A 307 12.04 -2.24 -6.20
N PHE A 308 11.79 -3.02 -5.15
CA PHE A 308 11.07 -2.55 -3.96
C PHE A 308 11.74 -2.93 -2.64
N ILE A 309 11.32 -2.32 -1.54
CA ILE A 309 11.86 -2.62 -0.20
C ILE A 309 10.96 -3.65 0.49
N SER A 310 11.46 -4.88 0.63
CA SER A 310 10.72 -5.98 1.26
C SER A 310 10.85 -6.01 2.77
N GLU A 311 11.87 -5.37 3.34
CA GLU A 311 12.06 -5.19 4.77
C GLU A 311 12.86 -3.91 5.07
N PHE A 312 12.44 -3.15 6.08
CA PHE A 312 13.26 -2.16 6.74
C PHE A 312 12.84 -2.00 8.20
N GLY A 313 13.74 -1.48 9.03
CA GLY A 313 13.48 -1.24 10.44
C GLY A 313 14.76 -1.42 11.27
N ILE A 314 14.82 -0.76 12.43
CA ILE A 314 15.98 -0.89 13.32
C ILE A 314 15.72 -2.01 14.35
N PRO A 315 16.50 -3.12 14.32
CA PRO A 315 16.33 -4.23 15.26
C PRO A 315 16.67 -3.86 16.72
N GLY A 316 16.21 -4.65 17.68
CA GLY A 316 16.60 -4.60 19.09
C GLY A 316 15.70 -3.74 20.01
N GLY A 317 16.14 -3.54 21.26
CA GLY A 317 15.38 -2.78 22.27
C GLY A 317 15.25 -1.27 22.02
N TYR A 318 14.48 -0.59 22.86
CA TYR A 318 14.20 0.85 22.76
C TYR A 318 15.45 1.70 22.58
N THR A 319 15.43 2.60 21.59
CA THR A 319 16.21 3.83 21.67
C THR A 319 15.32 5.01 21.27
N PRO A 320 15.40 6.18 21.94
CA PRO A 320 14.52 7.32 21.67
C PRO A 320 14.56 7.82 20.21
N GLN A 321 15.64 7.51 19.48
CA GLN A 321 15.86 7.95 18.11
C GLN A 321 15.32 6.97 17.05
N LYS A 322 14.80 5.79 17.42
CA LYS A 322 14.36 4.77 16.45
C LYS A 322 13.28 5.26 15.49
N GLY A 323 12.18 5.82 16.00
CA GLY A 323 11.10 6.32 15.16
C GLY A 323 11.56 7.39 14.17
N ALA A 324 12.42 8.32 14.62
CA ALA A 324 13.01 9.34 13.76
C ALA A 324 13.95 8.74 12.69
N ARG A 325 14.73 7.71 13.03
CA ARG A 325 15.61 7.05 12.06
C ARG A 325 14.86 6.20 11.05
N ASN A 326 13.85 5.44 11.50
CA ASN A 326 12.96 4.69 10.62
C ASN A 326 12.19 5.64 9.68
N ARG A 327 11.86 6.85 10.15
CA ARG A 327 11.25 7.90 9.32
C ARG A 327 12.17 8.31 8.17
N GLU A 328 13.43 8.59 8.44
CA GLU A 328 14.41 8.91 7.40
C GLU A 328 14.65 7.74 6.43
N ALA A 329 14.61 6.49 6.92
CA ALA A 329 14.66 5.31 6.07
C ALA A 329 13.45 5.24 5.12
N LEU A 330 12.22 5.37 5.62
CA LEU A 330 11.01 5.37 4.80
C LEU A 330 11.03 6.52 3.76
N LYS A 331 11.48 7.72 4.16
CA LYS A 331 11.64 8.88 3.27
C LYS A 331 12.64 8.59 2.15
N ALA A 332 13.77 7.96 2.47
CA ALA A 332 14.76 7.57 1.47
C ALA A 332 14.19 6.51 0.51
N CYS A 333 13.63 5.43 1.02
CA CYS A 333 13.12 4.34 0.19
C CYS A 333 11.97 4.78 -0.73
N ALA A 334 10.93 5.41 -0.18
CA ALA A 334 9.80 5.89 -0.96
C ALA A 334 10.17 7.09 -1.85
N GLY A 335 11.11 7.94 -1.41
CA GLY A 335 11.60 9.10 -2.17
C GLY A 335 12.46 8.73 -3.38
N TRP A 336 13.09 7.55 -3.38
CA TRP A 336 13.76 7.00 -4.57
C TRP A 336 12.76 6.63 -5.68
N GLY A 337 11.51 6.30 -5.32
CA GLY A 337 10.50 5.76 -6.23
C GLY A 337 10.07 4.34 -5.91
N SER A 338 10.46 3.80 -4.74
CA SER A 338 10.05 2.46 -4.34
C SER A 338 8.55 2.43 -4.04
N VAL A 339 7.85 1.57 -4.76
CA VAL A 339 6.38 1.46 -4.78
C VAL A 339 5.80 0.67 -3.61
N ILE A 340 6.63 -0.16 -2.94
CA ILE A 340 6.26 -0.95 -1.77
C ILE A 340 7.45 -0.86 -0.78
N ASN A 341 7.19 -0.40 0.45
CA ASN A 341 8.18 -0.29 1.50
C ASN A 341 7.63 -0.94 2.77
N LEU A 342 8.12 -2.14 3.09
CA LEU A 342 7.58 -3.01 4.12
C LEU A 342 8.37 -2.87 5.44
N PHE A 343 7.75 -2.26 6.45
CA PHE A 343 8.31 -2.19 7.79
C PHE A 343 8.31 -3.58 8.45
N TRP A 344 9.46 -4.02 8.97
CA TRP A 344 9.55 -5.16 9.89
C TRP A 344 9.39 -4.63 11.32
N GLU A 345 8.30 -4.94 12.02
CA GLU A 345 7.08 -5.67 11.62
C GLU A 345 5.84 -5.14 12.38
N VAL A 346 4.63 -5.68 12.14
CA VAL A 346 3.43 -5.20 12.84
C VAL A 346 3.52 -5.46 14.35
N TYR A 347 3.65 -6.71 14.78
CA TYR A 347 3.74 -7.08 16.20
C TYR A 347 5.10 -7.67 16.58
N SER A 348 5.57 -7.32 17.78
CA SER A 348 6.79 -7.92 18.32
C SER A 348 6.63 -9.42 18.50
N GLN A 349 7.63 -10.19 18.07
CA GLN A 349 7.65 -11.65 18.27
C GLN A 349 8.06 -12.06 19.69
N THR A 350 8.70 -11.16 20.44
CA THR A 350 9.16 -11.39 21.82
C THR A 350 8.77 -10.22 22.72
N PRO A 351 8.62 -10.44 24.05
CA PRO A 351 8.29 -9.36 24.99
C PRO A 351 9.37 -8.29 25.10
N ASP A 352 10.60 -8.58 24.68
CA ASP A 352 11.78 -7.72 24.87
C ASP A 352 12.12 -6.90 23.60
N ASN A 353 11.41 -7.15 22.48
CA ASN A 353 11.67 -6.56 21.17
C ASN A 353 10.57 -5.56 20.75
N THR A 354 10.10 -4.74 21.68
CA THR A 354 8.87 -3.94 21.53
C THR A 354 9.01 -2.74 20.58
N ASP A 355 10.24 -2.27 20.34
CA ASP A 355 10.49 -1.07 19.51
C ASP A 355 11.05 -1.37 18.12
N SER A 356 11.14 -2.65 17.77
CA SER A 356 11.33 -3.10 16.39
C SER A 356 10.02 -3.43 15.70
N ALA A 357 8.88 -3.32 16.39
CA ALA A 357 7.57 -3.47 15.79
C ALA A 357 6.84 -2.12 15.70
N LEU A 358 5.64 -2.11 15.12
CA LEU A 358 4.74 -0.96 15.13
C LEU A 358 4.00 -0.82 16.46
N PHE A 359 3.77 -1.92 17.16
CA PHE A 359 3.10 -1.95 18.45
C PHE A 359 4.02 -2.44 19.57
N GLN A 360 3.86 -1.86 20.75
CA GLN A 360 4.50 -2.32 21.98
C GLN A 360 3.93 -3.68 22.43
N SER A 361 4.61 -4.37 23.36
CA SER A 361 4.15 -5.67 23.89
C SER A 361 2.81 -5.61 24.63
N ASP A 362 2.39 -4.43 25.11
CA ASP A 362 1.09 -4.25 25.72
C ASP A 362 -0.04 -4.08 24.69
N GLY A 363 0.30 -3.83 23.42
CA GLY A 363 -0.61 -3.56 22.33
C GLY A 363 -0.80 -2.09 21.96
N THR A 364 -0.08 -1.18 22.61
CA THR A 364 -0.15 0.25 22.29
C THR A 364 0.67 0.57 21.03
N PRO A 365 0.15 1.39 20.10
CA PRO A 365 0.94 1.87 18.98
C PRO A 365 2.17 2.66 19.46
N ASN A 366 3.31 2.51 18.79
CA ASN A 366 4.53 3.24 19.11
C ASN A 366 4.91 4.27 18.02
N GLY A 367 6.06 4.92 18.17
CA GLY A 367 6.52 5.95 17.22
C GLY A 367 6.74 5.45 15.78
N ASN A 368 6.95 4.14 15.57
CA ASN A 368 7.03 3.54 14.23
C ASN A 368 5.62 3.42 13.60
N TYR A 369 4.60 3.08 14.39
CA TYR A 369 3.21 3.10 13.92
C TYR A 369 2.79 4.51 13.52
N GLU A 370 3.05 5.50 14.38
CA GLU A 370 2.71 6.90 14.09
C GLU A 370 3.41 7.38 12.82
N MET A 371 4.69 7.04 12.63
CA MET A 371 5.43 7.33 11.40
C MET A 371 4.75 6.74 10.16
N LEU A 372 4.44 5.44 10.17
CA LEU A 372 3.86 4.77 9.00
C LEU A 372 2.44 5.29 8.70
N ARG A 373 1.64 5.50 9.74
CA ARG A 373 0.30 6.09 9.65
C ARG A 373 0.34 7.48 9.01
N ASP A 374 1.16 8.38 9.55
CA ASP A 374 1.25 9.76 9.07
C ASP A 374 1.72 9.79 7.60
N PHE A 375 2.67 8.92 7.23
CA PHE A 375 3.12 8.78 5.84
C PHE A 375 1.97 8.41 4.92
N ASN A 376 1.24 7.32 5.23
CA ASN A 376 0.15 6.84 4.39
C ASN A 376 -1.01 7.86 4.30
N PHE A 377 -1.36 8.52 5.40
CA PHE A 377 -2.39 9.56 5.41
C PHE A 377 -2.02 10.71 4.47
N ARG A 378 -0.77 11.18 4.51
CA ARG A 378 -0.29 12.24 3.62
C ARG A 378 -0.25 11.80 2.15
N MET A 379 0.12 10.56 1.87
CA MET A 379 0.09 10.00 0.51
C MET A 379 -1.34 9.87 -0.03
N HIS A 380 -2.30 9.45 0.79
CA HIS A 380 -3.71 9.47 0.43
C HIS A 380 -4.25 10.89 0.20
N THR A 381 -3.85 11.85 1.04
CA THR A 381 -4.22 13.26 0.86
C THR A 381 -3.69 13.79 -0.46
N LEU A 382 -2.43 13.51 -0.81
CA LEU A 382 -1.86 13.89 -2.10
C LEU A 382 -2.67 13.28 -3.26
N LYS A 383 -2.89 11.96 -3.23
CA LYS A 383 -3.66 11.24 -4.26
C LYS A 383 -5.02 11.89 -4.49
N ASN A 384 -5.79 12.06 -3.42
CA ASN A 384 -7.16 12.52 -3.50
C ASN A 384 -7.25 14.01 -3.89
N ALA A 385 -6.38 14.86 -3.32
CA ALA A 385 -6.34 16.27 -3.65
C ALA A 385 -5.98 16.50 -5.13
N ARG A 386 -5.00 15.77 -5.68
CA ARG A 386 -4.64 15.84 -7.10
C ARG A 386 -5.76 15.37 -8.02
N ARG A 387 -6.46 14.31 -7.67
CA ARG A 387 -7.59 13.83 -8.48
C ARG A 387 -8.75 14.83 -8.49
N VAL A 388 -9.09 15.42 -7.35
CA VAL A 388 -10.17 16.42 -7.27
C VAL A 388 -9.79 17.72 -8.00
N TRP A 389 -8.62 18.29 -7.70
CA TRP A 389 -8.27 19.64 -8.16
C TRP A 389 -7.51 19.67 -9.47
N CYS A 390 -6.78 18.61 -9.82
CA CYS A 390 -5.94 18.54 -11.03
C CYS A 390 -6.45 17.50 -12.04
N ARG A 391 -7.51 16.73 -11.73
CA ARG A 391 -8.07 15.67 -12.60
C ARG A 391 -7.01 14.72 -13.15
N ARG A 392 -6.05 14.35 -12.30
CA ARG A 392 -5.01 13.35 -12.58
C ARG A 392 -4.49 12.73 -11.28
N ASN A 393 -3.84 11.58 -11.40
CA ASN A 393 -2.97 11.09 -10.32
C ASN A 393 -1.79 12.04 -10.08
N PRO A 394 -1.19 12.00 -8.89
CA PRO A 394 0.13 12.59 -8.68
C PRO A 394 1.15 12.02 -9.67
N THR A 395 2.07 12.84 -10.16
CA THR A 395 3.21 12.37 -10.94
C THR A 395 4.20 11.63 -10.03
N GLU A 396 5.10 10.84 -10.63
CA GLU A 396 6.17 10.17 -9.87
C GLU A 396 7.05 11.17 -9.11
N GLN A 397 7.35 12.32 -9.71
CA GLN A 397 8.13 13.38 -9.07
C GLN A 397 7.38 13.99 -7.88
N GLU A 398 6.07 14.22 -8.01
CA GLU A 398 5.24 14.73 -6.92
C GLU A 398 5.16 13.72 -5.77
N ALA A 399 4.98 12.42 -6.06
CA ALA A 399 4.96 11.36 -5.07
C ALA A 399 6.31 11.21 -4.34
N ASN A 400 7.43 11.27 -5.09
CA ASN A 400 8.79 11.24 -4.53
C ASN A 400 9.06 12.45 -3.62
N ASN A 401 8.60 13.64 -4.02
CA ASN A 401 8.73 14.85 -3.21
C ASN A 401 7.87 14.76 -1.95
N GLN A 402 6.62 14.31 -2.07
CA GLN A 402 5.74 14.12 -0.92
C GLN A 402 6.34 13.11 0.06
N ALA A 403 6.85 11.99 -0.43
CA ALA A 403 7.48 10.98 0.41
C ALA A 403 8.68 11.54 1.21
N ARG A 404 9.45 12.45 0.63
CA ARG A 404 10.59 13.11 1.31
C ARG A 404 10.20 14.20 2.30
N LEU A 405 9.00 14.76 2.18
CA LEU A 405 8.57 15.95 2.93
C LEU A 405 7.31 15.70 3.78
N TYR A 406 6.80 14.47 3.85
CA TYR A 406 5.51 14.19 4.46
C TYR A 406 5.41 14.62 5.93
N ASP A 407 6.54 14.62 6.64
CA ASP A 407 6.67 14.97 8.04
C ASP A 407 6.85 16.49 8.28
N THR A 408 7.07 17.26 7.22
CA THR A 408 7.14 18.73 7.26
C THR A 408 5.95 19.40 6.59
N LEU A 409 5.18 18.66 5.78
CA LEU A 409 3.98 19.13 5.12
C LEU A 409 2.71 18.74 5.87
N THR A 410 1.81 19.70 6.01
CA THR A 410 0.47 19.47 6.55
C THR A 410 -0.52 19.07 5.43
N ASN A 411 -1.70 18.57 5.78
CA ASN A 411 -2.75 18.32 4.77
C ASN A 411 -3.17 19.64 4.10
N ALA A 412 -3.19 20.74 4.85
CA ALA A 412 -3.46 22.07 4.31
C ALA A 412 -2.41 22.50 3.28
N ASP A 413 -1.12 22.18 3.48
CA ASP A 413 -0.07 22.48 2.49
C ASP A 413 -0.26 21.65 1.21
N ILE A 414 -0.58 20.36 1.33
CA ILE A 414 -0.87 19.49 0.17
C ILE A 414 -2.08 20.02 -0.63
N LEU A 415 -3.13 20.45 0.08
CA LEU A 415 -4.32 21.00 -0.56
C LEU A 415 -4.03 22.35 -1.23
N ARG A 416 -3.26 23.22 -0.56
CA ARG A 416 -2.80 24.50 -1.13
C ARG A 416 -2.07 24.29 -2.44
N ASP A 417 -1.14 23.34 -2.48
CA ASP A 417 -0.40 23.00 -3.70
C ASP A 417 -1.31 22.39 -4.77
N SER A 418 -2.35 21.65 -4.38
CA SER A 418 -3.35 21.09 -5.30
C SER A 418 -4.25 22.14 -5.94
N ILE A 419 -4.77 23.05 -5.13
CA ILE A 419 -5.59 24.16 -5.61
C ILE A 419 -4.77 25.08 -6.50
N ASN A 420 -3.51 25.35 -6.18
CA ASN A 420 -2.66 26.22 -7.01
C ASN A 420 -2.29 25.58 -8.36
N LEU A 421 -1.97 24.27 -8.39
CA LEU A 421 -1.68 23.56 -9.64
C LEU A 421 -2.91 23.30 -10.52
N SER A 422 -4.14 23.48 -10.01
CA SER A 422 -5.35 23.40 -10.84
C SER A 422 -5.36 24.41 -12.01
N SER A 423 -4.47 25.42 -11.99
CA SER A 423 -4.27 26.37 -13.08
C SER A 423 -3.79 25.74 -14.38
N GLU A 424 -3.24 24.52 -14.32
CA GLU A 424 -2.86 23.74 -15.48
C GLU A 424 -4.07 23.23 -16.29
N ILE A 425 -5.24 23.09 -15.65
CA ILE A 425 -6.41 22.41 -16.26
C ILE A 425 -7.70 23.25 -16.25
N MET A 426 -7.71 24.38 -15.55
CA MET A 426 -8.87 25.23 -15.35
C MET A 426 -8.42 26.69 -15.40
N SER A 427 -9.19 27.57 -16.05
CA SER A 427 -8.89 29.01 -16.05
C SER A 427 -9.19 29.67 -14.69
N ASP A 428 -8.58 30.82 -14.39
CA ASP A 428 -8.89 31.54 -13.14
C ASP A 428 -10.36 31.99 -13.08
N GLU A 429 -10.95 32.28 -14.24
CA GLU A 429 -12.37 32.62 -14.35
C GLU A 429 -13.26 31.42 -13.96
N GLU A 430 -12.95 30.23 -14.48
CA GLU A 430 -13.66 28.99 -14.15
C GLU A 430 -13.45 28.59 -12.68
N PHE A 431 -12.24 28.76 -12.16
CA PHE A 431 -11.93 28.54 -10.74
C PHE A 431 -12.78 29.42 -9.83
N LEU A 432 -12.81 30.73 -10.07
CA LEU A 432 -13.61 31.65 -9.27
C LEU A 432 -15.10 31.34 -9.36
N LYS A 433 -15.63 31.06 -10.55
CA LYS A 433 -17.05 30.67 -10.72
C LYS A 433 -17.39 29.41 -9.93
N THR A 434 -16.53 28.39 -10.00
CA THR A 434 -16.72 27.14 -9.26
C THR A 434 -16.69 27.40 -7.76
N LEU A 435 -15.64 28.10 -7.28
CA LEU A 435 -15.48 28.46 -5.87
C LEU A 435 -16.71 29.20 -5.32
N PHE A 436 -17.23 30.16 -6.08
CA PHE A 436 -18.37 30.96 -5.67
C PHE A 436 -19.69 30.20 -5.69
N THR A 437 -19.82 29.23 -6.59
CA THR A 437 -20.95 28.31 -6.60
C THR A 437 -20.89 27.42 -5.35
N ASP A 438 -19.75 26.77 -5.12
CA ASP A 438 -19.54 25.85 -4.01
C ASP A 438 -19.74 26.53 -2.64
N LEU A 439 -19.31 27.80 -2.51
CA LEU A 439 -19.43 28.59 -1.28
C LEU A 439 -20.74 29.39 -1.11
N ARG A 440 -21.76 29.17 -1.96
CA ARG A 440 -23.06 29.89 -1.92
C ARG A 440 -22.97 31.40 -2.14
N LEU A 441 -21.92 31.86 -2.82
CA LEU A 441 -21.70 33.27 -3.08
C LEU A 441 -22.33 33.74 -4.40
N GLY A 442 -22.61 32.84 -5.35
CA GLY A 442 -23.44 33.05 -6.55
C GLY A 442 -23.52 34.47 -7.11
N ASP A 443 -24.74 35.00 -7.28
CA ASP A 443 -25.00 36.38 -7.75
C ASP A 443 -24.75 37.45 -6.66
N GLN A 444 -24.41 37.06 -5.42
CA GLN A 444 -24.17 38.01 -4.31
C GLN A 444 -22.83 38.74 -4.47
N ILE A 445 -21.99 38.28 -5.39
CA ILE A 445 -20.70 38.89 -5.66
C ILE A 445 -20.88 40.10 -6.56
N GLY A 446 -20.56 41.27 -6.02
CA GLY A 446 -20.45 42.47 -6.83
C GLY A 446 -19.40 42.29 -7.94
N GLN A 447 -19.75 42.69 -9.16
CA GLN A 447 -18.85 42.60 -10.33
C GLN A 447 -17.46 43.21 -10.04
N SER A 448 -17.40 44.26 -9.22
CA SER A 448 -16.13 44.89 -8.82
C SER A 448 -15.21 43.96 -8.03
N TRP A 449 -15.74 43.18 -7.08
CA TRP A 449 -14.93 42.28 -6.25
C TRP A 449 -14.47 41.05 -7.06
N TYR A 450 -15.34 40.50 -7.90
CA TYR A 450 -14.95 39.45 -8.83
C TYR A 450 -13.80 39.87 -9.75
N GLN A 451 -13.91 41.05 -10.36
CA GLN A 451 -12.86 41.59 -11.22
C GLN A 451 -11.58 41.90 -10.43
N GLU A 452 -11.68 42.31 -9.17
CA GLU A 452 -10.52 42.50 -8.30
C GLU A 452 -9.79 41.18 -8.03
N LEU A 453 -10.51 40.11 -7.68
CA LEU A 453 -9.92 38.79 -7.43
C LEU A 453 -9.30 38.20 -8.70
N LEU A 454 -9.97 38.35 -9.85
CA LEU A 454 -9.43 37.92 -11.14
C LEU A 454 -8.16 38.71 -11.50
N ALA A 455 -8.15 40.03 -11.27
CA ALA A 455 -6.98 40.87 -11.49
C ALA A 455 -5.83 40.52 -10.54
N LYS A 456 -6.10 40.05 -9.31
CA LYS A 456 -5.07 39.54 -8.39
C LYS A 456 -4.45 38.25 -8.90
N LEU A 457 -5.26 37.29 -9.35
CA LEU A 457 -4.78 36.03 -9.91
C LEU A 457 -3.95 36.24 -11.19
N ALA A 458 -4.31 37.21 -12.02
CA ALA A 458 -3.57 37.56 -13.25
C ALA A 458 -2.19 38.20 -12.99
N ARG A 459 -1.93 38.72 -11.77
CA ARG A 459 -0.64 39.32 -11.38
C ARG A 459 0.29 38.24 -10.82
N ALA A 460 0.79 37.39 -11.72
CA ALA A 460 1.67 36.27 -11.40
C ALA A 460 3.09 36.68 -10.91
N ASP A 461 3.37 37.97 -10.75
CA ASP A 461 4.70 38.54 -10.56
C ASP A 461 5.12 38.83 -9.10
N LEU A 462 4.28 38.55 -8.09
CA LEU A 462 4.62 38.83 -6.69
C LEU A 462 4.66 37.57 -5.80
N GLN A 463 5.88 37.25 -5.39
CA GLN A 463 6.35 36.07 -4.65
C GLN A 463 5.80 35.85 -3.22
N TYR A 464 4.68 36.47 -2.84
CA TYR A 464 4.18 36.43 -1.45
C TYR A 464 2.67 36.15 -1.37
N GLY A 465 2.28 34.88 -1.32
CA GLY A 465 1.10 34.32 -0.63
C GLY A 465 -0.33 34.70 -1.07
N TYR A 466 -0.57 35.93 -1.55
CA TYR A 466 -1.91 36.49 -1.77
C TYR A 466 -2.39 36.46 -3.22
N ASN A 467 -1.51 36.14 -4.18
CA ASN A 467 -1.84 36.00 -5.61
C ASN A 467 -1.88 34.52 -6.03
N THR A 468 -2.36 33.65 -5.15
CA THR A 468 -2.52 32.22 -5.45
C THR A 468 -3.99 31.84 -5.37
N ARG A 469 -4.41 30.77 -6.05
CA ARG A 469 -5.80 30.28 -5.96
C ARG A 469 -6.20 29.93 -4.54
N TYR A 470 -5.28 29.33 -3.78
CA TYR A 470 -5.49 29.05 -2.37
C TYR A 470 -5.55 30.33 -1.51
N GLY A 471 -4.70 31.33 -1.80
CA GLY A 471 -4.76 32.64 -1.16
C GLY A 471 -6.10 33.35 -1.41
N THR A 472 -6.61 33.24 -2.64
CA THR A 472 -7.95 33.72 -3.01
C THR A 472 -9.05 33.00 -2.26
N LEU A 473 -9.00 31.67 -2.12
CA LEU A 473 -9.92 30.91 -1.27
C LEU A 473 -9.90 31.44 0.18
N GLY A 474 -8.70 31.62 0.76
CA GLY A 474 -8.56 32.18 2.11
C GLY A 474 -9.18 33.58 2.24
N ALA A 475 -8.92 34.47 1.27
CA ALA A 475 -9.49 35.81 1.26
C ALA A 475 -11.03 35.81 1.15
N VAL A 476 -11.60 34.82 0.45
CA VAL A 476 -13.05 34.64 0.38
C VAL A 476 -13.60 34.13 1.71
N LEU A 477 -12.98 33.12 2.32
CA LEU A 477 -13.40 32.59 3.62
C LEU A 477 -13.39 33.64 4.73
N ASP A 478 -12.41 34.55 4.72
CA ASP A 478 -12.28 35.62 5.71
C ASP A 478 -13.09 36.89 5.36
N SER A 479 -13.84 36.89 4.25
CA SER A 479 -14.60 38.07 3.82
C SER A 479 -15.93 38.23 4.57
N ASP A 480 -16.35 39.49 4.75
CA ASP A 480 -17.69 39.81 5.29
C ASP A 480 -18.83 39.25 4.42
N LEU A 481 -18.59 39.13 3.10
CA LEU A 481 -19.55 38.55 2.16
C LEU A 481 -19.80 37.07 2.48
N PHE A 482 -18.73 36.28 2.68
CA PHE A 482 -18.86 34.90 3.11
C PHE A 482 -19.46 34.81 4.51
N ALA A 483 -19.07 35.69 5.43
CA ALA A 483 -19.64 35.71 6.77
C ALA A 483 -21.15 35.99 6.79
N ALA A 484 -21.63 36.82 5.88
CA ALA A 484 -23.05 37.12 5.71
C ALA A 484 -23.82 35.98 5.02
N ALA A 485 -23.19 35.29 4.07
CA ALA A 485 -23.80 34.18 3.33
C ALA A 485 -23.84 32.88 4.16
N VAL A 486 -22.81 32.65 4.99
CA VAL A 486 -22.62 31.41 5.75
C VAL A 486 -22.34 31.75 7.22
N PRO A 487 -23.37 31.64 8.10
CA PRO A 487 -23.21 31.85 9.53
C PRO A 487 -22.15 30.93 10.13
N GLN A 488 -21.47 31.41 11.19
CA GLN A 488 -20.38 30.67 11.83
C GLN A 488 -20.81 29.26 12.28
N GLU A 489 -22.03 29.12 12.82
CA GLU A 489 -22.58 27.82 13.25
C GLU A 489 -22.76 26.84 12.09
N GLU A 490 -23.18 27.33 10.92
CA GLU A 490 -23.31 26.50 9.72
C GLU A 490 -21.95 26.06 9.20
N PHE A 491 -20.98 26.98 9.16
CA PHE A 491 -19.62 26.66 8.75
C PHE A 491 -18.98 25.64 9.71
N ALA A 492 -19.18 25.81 11.02
CA ALA A 492 -18.75 24.85 12.03
C ALA A 492 -19.39 23.46 11.84
N ALA A 493 -20.70 23.41 11.57
CA ALA A 493 -21.40 22.16 11.28
C ALA A 493 -20.86 21.48 10.01
N TYR A 494 -20.57 22.25 8.97
CA TYR A 494 -19.95 21.74 7.75
C TYR A 494 -18.57 21.13 8.02
N LEU A 495 -17.70 21.84 8.74
CA LEU A 495 -16.36 21.34 9.05
C LEU A 495 -16.40 20.04 9.85
N THR A 496 -17.24 19.97 10.89
CA THR A 496 -17.35 18.78 11.74
C THR A 496 -17.98 17.58 11.00
N ARG A 497 -19.00 17.80 10.17
CA ARG A 497 -19.74 16.71 9.51
C ARG A 497 -19.17 16.27 8.17
N ARG A 498 -18.52 17.15 7.40
CA ARG A 498 -18.04 16.84 6.03
C ARG A 498 -16.52 16.77 5.95
N VAL A 499 -15.82 17.75 6.51
CA VAL A 499 -14.35 17.81 6.42
C VAL A 499 -13.74 16.82 7.41
N ILE A 500 -14.05 16.97 8.69
CA ILE A 500 -13.52 16.16 9.79
C ILE A 500 -14.27 14.82 9.90
N ASN A 501 -15.55 14.78 9.53
CA ASN A 501 -16.42 13.60 9.61
C ASN A 501 -16.51 12.98 11.02
N GLN A 502 -16.52 13.81 12.06
CA GLN A 502 -16.79 13.41 13.44
C GLN A 502 -17.07 14.64 14.33
N PRO A 503 -17.81 14.47 15.45
CA PRO A 503 -17.99 15.53 16.44
C PRO A 503 -16.66 15.95 17.05
N VAL A 504 -16.38 17.25 17.05
CA VAL A 504 -15.19 17.82 17.71
C VAL A 504 -15.48 19.25 18.17
N GLU A 505 -14.87 19.65 19.28
CA GLU A 505 -14.86 21.04 19.72
C GLU A 505 -13.93 21.85 18.82
N LEU A 506 -14.47 22.89 18.18
CA LEU A 506 -13.72 23.74 17.27
C LEU A 506 -12.96 24.82 18.04
N PRO A 507 -11.70 25.09 17.70
CA PRO A 507 -10.96 26.19 18.30
C PRO A 507 -11.54 27.55 17.85
N ASP A 508 -11.36 28.57 18.69
CA ASP A 508 -11.72 29.95 18.36
C ASP A 508 -10.68 30.56 17.41
N LEU A 509 -10.93 30.40 16.11
CA LEU A 509 -10.06 30.83 15.01
C LEU A 509 -10.87 31.56 13.93
N GLY A 510 -10.18 32.38 13.13
CA GLY A 510 -10.73 32.91 11.89
C GLY A 510 -11.12 31.79 10.93
N ARG A 511 -12.05 32.04 9.98
CA ARG A 511 -12.62 30.97 9.14
C ARG A 511 -11.58 30.24 8.30
N ARG A 512 -10.63 30.97 7.71
CA ARG A 512 -9.50 30.36 7.00
C ARG A 512 -8.68 29.45 7.92
N ASP A 513 -8.24 29.97 9.07
CA ASP A 513 -7.41 29.22 10.01
C ASP A 513 -8.15 28.01 10.59
N LEU A 514 -9.46 28.15 10.81
CA LEU A 514 -10.34 27.08 11.26
C LEU A 514 -10.48 25.98 10.18
N TYR A 515 -10.54 26.34 8.90
CA TYR A 515 -10.52 25.38 7.80
C TYR A 515 -9.18 24.65 7.71
N GLU A 516 -8.06 25.38 7.80
CA GLU A 516 -6.72 24.77 7.82
C GLU A 516 -6.54 23.82 9.02
N TRP A 517 -7.05 24.22 10.19
CA TRP A 517 -7.09 23.35 11.36
C TRP A 517 -7.91 22.08 11.11
N ALA A 518 -9.10 22.22 10.50
CA ALA A 518 -9.97 21.08 10.20
C ALA A 518 -9.33 20.08 9.23
N LEU A 519 -8.61 20.55 8.21
CA LEU A 519 -7.86 19.71 7.27
C LEU A 519 -6.73 18.94 7.96
N ASN A 520 -6.12 19.54 8.98
CA ASN A 520 -5.02 18.95 9.73
C ASN A 520 -5.49 18.12 10.94
N HIS A 521 -6.80 18.02 11.15
CA HIS A 521 -7.36 17.24 12.24
C HIS A 521 -7.29 15.73 11.94
N PRO A 522 -6.97 14.84 12.91
CA PRO A 522 -6.93 13.38 12.69
C PRO A 522 -8.24 12.75 12.19
N GLY A 523 -9.37 13.43 12.38
CA GLY A 523 -10.66 13.02 11.81
C GLY A 523 -10.70 13.16 10.28
N PHE A 524 -10.07 14.20 9.72
CA PHE A 524 -9.95 14.36 8.27
C PHE A 524 -9.26 13.16 7.64
N ASP A 525 -8.12 12.75 8.22
CA ASP A 525 -7.34 11.61 7.71
C ASP A 525 -8.15 10.32 7.71
N ARG A 526 -8.84 10.01 8.82
CA ARG A 526 -9.69 8.81 8.92
C ARG A 526 -10.82 8.81 7.88
N GLY A 527 -11.53 9.94 7.74
CA GLY A 527 -12.55 10.06 6.70
C GLY A 527 -11.97 10.04 5.27
N ASN A 528 -10.69 10.38 5.09
CA ASN A 528 -10.03 10.32 3.79
C ASN A 528 -9.72 8.87 3.35
N LEU A 529 -9.55 7.95 4.30
CA LEU A 529 -9.29 6.54 4.02
C LEU A 529 -10.50 5.77 3.48
N GLU A 530 -11.71 6.33 3.57
CA GLU A 530 -12.89 5.78 2.89
C GLU A 530 -12.66 5.63 1.38
N TYR A 531 -11.79 6.47 0.80
CA TYR A 531 -11.45 6.52 -0.61
C TYR A 531 -10.09 5.90 -0.94
N ARG A 532 -9.53 5.08 -0.03
CA ARG A 532 -8.17 4.55 -0.17
C ARG A 532 -7.99 3.69 -1.43
N LEU A 533 -9.01 2.95 -1.84
CA LEU A 533 -9.01 2.09 -3.04
C LEU A 533 -9.77 2.68 -4.22
N ALA A 534 -10.48 3.80 -4.04
CA ALA A 534 -11.25 4.40 -5.11
C ALA A 534 -10.31 4.78 -6.26
N ASN A 535 -10.67 4.40 -7.49
CA ASN A 535 -10.00 4.84 -8.73
C ASN A 535 -10.82 5.89 -9.50
N ASN A 536 -11.95 6.30 -8.92
CA ASN A 536 -12.79 7.41 -9.37
C ASN A 536 -12.78 8.52 -8.31
N VAL A 537 -13.33 9.69 -8.65
CA VAL A 537 -13.60 10.77 -7.69
C VAL A 537 -15.11 10.86 -7.46
N PRO A 538 -15.67 10.08 -6.52
CA PRO A 538 -17.09 10.14 -6.20
C PRO A 538 -17.46 11.53 -5.67
N GLU A 539 -18.74 11.88 -5.77
CA GLU A 539 -19.22 13.20 -5.32
C GLU A 539 -18.85 13.48 -3.86
N SER A 540 -19.00 12.49 -2.97
CA SER A 540 -18.62 12.62 -1.56
C SER A 540 -17.13 12.96 -1.33
N LEU A 541 -16.23 12.48 -2.21
CA LEU A 541 -14.82 12.87 -2.17
C LEU A 541 -14.62 14.30 -2.70
N ARG A 542 -15.33 14.69 -3.78
CA ARG A 542 -15.31 16.07 -4.28
C ARG A 542 -15.75 17.03 -3.19
N ASP A 543 -16.86 16.72 -2.53
CA ASP A 543 -17.44 17.55 -1.48
C ASP A 543 -16.47 17.74 -0.31
N LYS A 544 -15.76 16.68 0.09
CA LYS A 544 -14.73 16.75 1.15
C LYS A 544 -13.60 17.73 0.82
N TYR A 545 -13.24 17.88 -0.45
CA TYR A 545 -12.09 18.65 -0.92
C TYR A 545 -12.43 20.01 -1.56
N SER A 546 -13.66 20.25 -2.03
CA SER A 546 -14.03 21.44 -2.80
C SER A 546 -14.91 22.46 -2.06
N LEU A 547 -15.20 22.27 -0.76
CA LEU A 547 -15.97 23.21 0.06
C LEU A 547 -17.41 23.48 -0.45
N LYS A 548 -18.11 22.45 -0.95
CA LYS A 548 -19.51 22.56 -1.41
C LYS A 548 -20.51 22.73 -0.26
N LEU A 549 -20.62 23.94 0.24
CA LEU A 549 -21.60 24.33 1.25
C LEU A 549 -23.03 24.36 0.69
N GLN A 550 -23.21 24.57 -0.62
CA GLN A 550 -24.54 24.62 -1.24
C GLN A 550 -25.36 23.34 -1.01
N GLN A 551 -24.75 22.16 -1.17
CA GLN A 551 -25.43 20.87 -1.03
C GLN A 551 -25.63 20.43 0.44
N PHE A 552 -24.95 21.09 1.40
CA PHE A 552 -24.97 20.69 2.80
C PHE A 552 -26.34 20.90 3.47
N GLN A 553 -27.09 21.95 3.08
CA GLN A 553 -28.42 22.21 3.63
C GLN A 553 -29.50 21.30 3.05
N GLU A 554 -29.45 21.00 1.74
CA GLU A 554 -30.45 20.15 1.05
C GLU A 554 -30.55 18.74 1.65
N GLY A 555 -29.45 18.20 2.19
CA GLY A 555 -29.45 16.92 2.90
C GLY A 555 -29.90 16.99 4.37
N SER A 556 -29.74 18.14 5.03
CA SER A 556 -30.03 18.31 6.47
C SER A 556 -31.53 18.40 6.79
N GLU A 557 -32.37 18.70 5.80
CA GLU A 557 -33.84 18.69 5.94
C GLU A 557 -34.41 17.26 5.90
N HIS A 558 -33.66 16.26 5.40
CA HIS A 558 -34.12 14.88 5.27
C HIS A 558 -33.67 13.93 6.39
N GLU A 559 -32.70 14.30 7.22
CA GLU A 559 -32.24 13.47 8.35
C GLU A 559 -32.96 13.77 9.69
N ASN A 560 -33.93 14.70 9.70
CA ASN A 560 -34.71 15.06 10.88
C ASN A 560 -36.17 14.54 10.86
N HIS A 561 -36.46 13.48 10.09
CA HIS A 561 -37.78 12.82 10.07
C HIS A 561 -37.74 11.33 10.35
#